data_AF-B5JX70-F1
#
_entry.id   AF-B5JX70-F1
#
_cell.length_a   1.000
_cell.length_b   1.000
_cell.length_c   1.000
_cell.angle_alpha   90.00
_cell.angle_beta   90.00
_cell.angle_gamma   90.00
#
_symmetry.space_group_name_H-M   'P 1'
#
loop_
_entity.id
_entity.type
_entity.pdbx_description
1 polymer ?
#
loop_
_entity_poly.entity_id
_entity_poly.type
_entity_poly.pdbx_seq_one_letter_code
_entity_poly.pdbx_strand_id
1 'polypeptide(L)'
;MCYKRNMEWLKERLNSAQILLALTNIGPLLGVLWGDWTAFEVIFLYWLENVIIGAFAVCRMVIRKEWLVALLSLPMAAFFCAHYGIFTFVHGIFVFDLLGGEHFAHLSHEDVVAMSLIVLSWPGVSAAAAAIAIAHGFAWLRDRFQGLIDSPQAEMFKPYKRIIVLHIALLFGAFVALKTDHAMGVLLLIIGLKTGFDLVLGGNAKQQRKQKLQKWLEQQAKQLKNSRSAYIQFEQRITYFDNYHELSQSKYFQKLRHEAIQQLGSDAVNELDKALAEQLRSD
;
A
#
# COMPACT_ATOMS: atom_id res chain seq x y z
N MET A 1 -29.96 2.98 24.75
CA MET A 1 -30.00 3.29 23.31
C MET A 1 -28.67 3.89 22.87
N CYS A 2 -27.79 3.10 22.26
CA CYS A 2 -26.74 3.61 21.35
C CYS A 2 -26.25 2.45 20.46
N TYR A 3 -27.21 1.88 19.73
CA TYR A 3 -26.97 0.85 18.73
C TYR A 3 -26.79 1.55 17.38
N LYS A 4 -25.53 1.62 16.91
CA LYS A 4 -25.05 1.74 15.52
C LYS A 4 -23.75 2.54 15.49
N ARG A 5 -22.62 1.84 15.56
CA ARG A 5 -21.46 2.25 14.77
C ARG A 5 -20.87 1.02 14.11
N ASN A 6 -21.22 0.88 12.84
CA ASN A 6 -20.80 -0.18 11.95
C ASN A 6 -19.29 -0.40 12.03
N MET A 7 -18.92 -1.68 12.09
CA MET A 7 -17.59 -2.22 11.84
C MET A 7 -17.21 -2.01 10.37
N GLU A 8 -16.91 -0.77 10.01
CA GLU A 8 -16.37 -0.35 8.70
C GLU A 8 -14.92 -0.82 8.48
N TRP A 9 -14.17 -1.11 9.56
CA TRP A 9 -12.76 -1.54 9.48
C TRP A 9 -12.55 -2.96 8.92
N LEU A 10 -13.62 -3.76 8.83
CA LEU A 10 -13.59 -5.12 8.28
C LEU A 10 -13.92 -5.17 6.79
N LYS A 11 -14.22 -4.02 6.18
CA LYS A 11 -14.27 -3.85 4.73
C LYS A 11 -12.90 -3.63 4.10
N GLU A 12 -11.81 -3.92 4.79
CA GLU A 12 -10.50 -4.02 4.15
C GLU A 12 -10.37 -5.35 3.43
N ARG A 13 -11.15 -5.46 2.35
CA ARG A 13 -10.78 -6.20 1.16
C ARG A 13 -9.31 -5.86 0.86
N LEU A 14 -8.42 -6.83 1.09
CA LEU A 14 -7.54 -7.28 0.00
C LEU A 14 -8.38 -7.16 -1.26
N ASN A 15 -8.11 -6.17 -2.11
CA ASN A 15 -8.48 -6.13 -3.53
C ASN A 15 -8.54 -4.70 -4.11
N SER A 16 -8.99 -3.63 -3.44
CA SER A 16 -9.19 -2.36 -4.18
C SER A 16 -7.89 -1.63 -4.56
N ALA A 17 -6.92 -1.52 -3.65
CA ALA A 17 -5.62 -0.89 -3.97
C ALA A 17 -4.75 -1.79 -4.88
N GLN A 18 -4.77 -3.10 -4.66
CA GLN A 18 -4.02 -4.08 -5.45
C GLN A 18 -4.62 -4.32 -6.84
N ILE A 19 -5.94 -4.31 -6.99
CA ILE A 19 -6.61 -4.36 -8.30
C ILE A 19 -6.40 -3.06 -9.06
N LEU A 20 -6.42 -1.91 -8.38
CA LEU A 20 -6.12 -0.62 -9.00
C LEU A 20 -4.66 -0.54 -9.46
N LEU A 21 -3.71 -1.03 -8.65
CA LEU A 21 -2.31 -1.22 -9.02
C LEU A 21 -2.13 -2.26 -10.14
N ALA A 22 -2.89 -3.35 -10.14
CA ALA A 22 -2.84 -4.35 -11.20
C ALA A 22 -3.38 -3.77 -12.52
N LEU A 23 -4.49 -3.04 -12.47
CA LEU A 23 -5.08 -2.36 -13.63
C LEU A 23 -4.16 -1.29 -14.22
N THR A 24 -3.47 -0.49 -13.38
CA THR A 24 -2.49 0.49 -13.86
C THR A 24 -1.24 -0.15 -14.45
N ASN A 25 -0.89 -1.38 -14.08
CA ASN A 25 0.21 -2.13 -14.72
C ASN A 25 -0.23 -2.89 -15.99
N ILE A 26 -1.49 -3.31 -16.08
CA ILE A 26 -2.03 -4.03 -17.26
C ILE A 26 -2.16 -3.10 -18.47
N GLY A 27 -2.58 -1.84 -18.29
CA GLY A 27 -2.72 -0.89 -19.41
C GLY A 27 -1.43 -0.70 -20.22
N PRO A 28 -0.29 -0.34 -19.58
CA PRO A 28 1.00 -0.22 -20.25
C PRO A 28 1.48 -1.55 -20.87
N LEU A 29 1.21 -2.69 -20.22
CA LEU A 29 1.54 -4.01 -20.75
C LEU A 29 0.78 -4.31 -22.05
N LEU A 30 -0.53 -4.01 -22.09
CA LEU A 30 -1.36 -4.16 -23.28
C LEU A 30 -0.94 -3.21 -24.40
N GLY A 31 -0.54 -1.97 -24.06
CA GLY A 31 0.00 -1.02 -25.04
C GLY A 31 1.26 -1.53 -25.74
N VAL A 32 2.16 -2.19 -25.01
CA VAL A 32 3.36 -2.82 -25.60
C VAL A 32 2.99 -4.03 -26.44
N LEU A 33 2.04 -4.86 -25.99
CA LEU A 33 1.62 -6.07 -26.71
C LEU A 33 0.87 -5.77 -28.01
N TRP A 34 0.16 -4.65 -28.09
CA TRP A 34 -0.47 -4.18 -29.33
C TRP A 34 0.46 -3.35 -30.22
N GLY A 35 1.69 -3.10 -29.78
CA GLY A 35 2.73 -2.42 -30.57
C GLY A 35 2.63 -0.90 -30.58
N ASP A 36 1.70 -0.33 -29.81
CA ASP A 36 1.48 1.12 -29.74
C ASP A 36 2.45 1.83 -28.76
N TRP A 37 3.10 1.07 -27.87
CA TRP A 37 3.93 1.61 -26.79
C TRP A 37 5.35 1.05 -26.82
N THR A 38 6.30 1.94 -26.60
CA THR A 38 7.73 1.67 -26.45
C THR A 38 8.09 1.26 -25.02
N ALA A 39 9.23 0.59 -24.87
CA ALA A 39 9.83 0.28 -23.56
C ALA A 39 10.01 1.52 -22.68
N PHE A 40 10.43 2.60 -23.32
CA PHE A 40 10.65 3.89 -22.68
C PHE A 40 9.36 4.42 -22.05
N GLU A 41 8.24 4.45 -22.77
CA GLU A 41 6.97 4.97 -22.25
C GLU A 41 6.48 4.22 -21.02
N VAL A 42 6.60 2.88 -21.02
CA VAL A 42 6.20 2.06 -19.87
C VAL A 42 7.09 2.32 -18.65
N ILE A 43 8.41 2.35 -18.85
CA ILE A 43 9.37 2.57 -17.76
C ILE A 43 9.26 4.01 -17.24
N PHE A 44 9.05 4.98 -18.13
CA PHE A 44 8.75 6.37 -17.77
C PHE A 44 7.49 6.45 -16.90
N LEU A 45 6.40 5.77 -17.25
CA LEU A 45 5.20 5.75 -16.41
C LEU A 45 5.44 5.12 -15.04
N TYR A 46 6.25 4.06 -14.95
CA TYR A 46 6.61 3.45 -13.67
C TYR A 46 7.45 4.40 -12.81
N TRP A 47 8.35 5.15 -13.44
CA TRP A 47 9.11 6.20 -12.77
C TRP A 47 8.18 7.33 -12.29
N LEU A 48 7.32 7.85 -13.17
CA LEU A 48 6.36 8.91 -12.87
C LEU A 48 5.39 8.51 -11.75
N GLU A 49 4.96 7.26 -11.70
CA GLU A 49 4.13 6.77 -10.61
C GLU A 49 4.82 6.93 -9.25
N ASN A 50 6.15 6.80 -9.16
CA ASN A 50 6.87 7.06 -7.91
C ASN A 50 6.85 8.55 -7.53
N VAL A 51 6.91 9.45 -8.51
CA VAL A 51 6.74 10.89 -8.30
C VAL A 51 5.36 11.16 -7.72
N ILE A 52 4.31 10.60 -8.35
CA ILE A 52 2.91 10.73 -7.91
C ILE A 52 2.73 10.20 -6.48
N ILE A 53 3.25 9.00 -6.18
CA ILE A 53 3.21 8.41 -4.83
C ILE A 53 3.94 9.30 -3.82
N GLY A 54 5.10 9.87 -4.18
CA GLY A 54 5.82 10.82 -3.35
C GLY A 54 4.98 12.07 -3.03
N ALA A 55 4.30 12.62 -4.04
CA ALA A 55 3.39 13.76 -3.86
C ALA A 55 2.25 13.42 -2.88
N PHE A 56 1.62 12.25 -3.04
CA PHE A 56 0.57 11.81 -2.12
C PHE A 56 1.10 11.47 -0.72
N ALA A 57 2.35 11.01 -0.57
CA ALA A 57 2.97 10.83 0.74
C ALA A 57 3.12 12.17 1.48
N VAL A 58 3.52 13.23 0.77
CA VAL A 58 3.52 14.60 1.30
C VAL A 58 2.11 15.01 1.73
N CYS A 59 1.10 14.81 0.88
CA CYS A 59 -0.29 15.09 1.22
C CYS A 59 -0.74 14.32 2.49
N ARG A 60 -0.36 13.05 2.65
CA ARG A 60 -0.68 12.24 3.85
C ARG A 60 -0.01 12.76 5.11
N MET A 61 1.18 13.35 5.01
CA MET A 61 1.88 13.95 6.15
C MET A 61 1.28 15.30 6.55
N VAL A 62 0.94 16.16 5.58
CA VAL A 62 0.57 17.56 5.86
C VAL A 62 -0.95 17.82 5.91
N ILE A 63 -1.77 16.99 5.25
CA ILE A 63 -3.24 17.18 5.21
C ILE A 63 -3.91 16.28 6.24
N ARG A 64 -3.84 16.67 7.51
CA ARG A 64 -4.37 15.90 8.66
C ARG A 64 -5.54 16.62 9.34
N LYS A 65 -6.36 15.89 10.10
CA LYS A 65 -7.44 16.50 10.92
C LYS A 65 -6.85 17.27 12.10
N GLU A 66 -5.79 16.74 12.67
CA GLU A 66 -5.06 17.32 13.79
C GLU A 66 -4.05 18.35 13.26
N TRP A 67 -4.43 19.62 13.25
CA TRP A 67 -3.63 20.70 12.67
C TRP A 67 -2.22 20.84 13.30
N LEU A 68 -2.08 20.56 14.60
CA LEU A 68 -0.77 20.54 15.28
C LEU A 68 0.16 19.47 14.71
N VAL A 69 -0.38 18.27 14.45
CA VAL A 69 0.40 17.18 13.85
C VAL A 69 0.80 17.54 12.43
N ALA A 70 -0.09 18.15 11.66
CA ALA A 70 0.22 18.64 10.31
C ALA A 70 1.36 19.67 10.33
N LEU A 71 1.31 20.66 11.23
CA LEU A 71 2.34 21.69 11.38
C LEU A 71 3.70 21.08 11.75
N LEU A 72 3.72 20.18 12.73
CA LEU A 72 4.93 19.48 13.17
C LEU A 72 5.50 18.54 12.11
N SER A 73 4.71 18.17 11.11
CA SER A 73 5.14 17.30 10.01
C SER A 73 5.82 18.07 8.87
N LEU A 74 5.76 19.41 8.83
CA LEU A 74 6.35 20.21 7.75
C LEU A 74 7.86 20.00 7.57
N PRO A 75 8.69 20.00 8.63
CA PRO A 75 10.13 19.74 8.46
C PRO A 75 10.41 18.35 7.89
N MET A 76 9.59 17.36 8.28
CA MET A 76 9.72 16.00 7.77
C MET A 76 9.26 15.88 6.32
N ALA A 77 8.18 16.57 5.94
CA ALA A 77 7.76 16.67 4.55
C ALA A 77 8.82 17.37 3.68
N ALA A 78 9.46 18.43 4.19
CA ALA A 78 10.56 19.10 3.50
C ALA A 78 11.78 18.19 3.33
N PHE A 79 12.19 17.48 4.39
CA PHE A 79 13.25 16.48 4.32
C PHE A 79 12.91 15.38 3.31
N PHE A 80 11.66 14.89 3.33
CA PHE A 80 11.19 13.88 2.39
C PHE A 80 11.28 14.40 0.95
N CYS A 81 10.76 15.60 0.66
CA CYS A 81 10.86 16.20 -0.67
C CYS A 81 12.31 16.31 -1.15
N ALA A 82 13.23 16.75 -0.29
CA ALA A 82 14.65 16.86 -0.65
C ALA A 82 15.27 15.47 -0.89
N HIS A 83 15.16 14.56 0.08
CA HIS A 83 15.83 13.26 0.03
C HIS A 83 15.21 12.34 -1.03
N TYR A 84 13.90 12.13 -0.98
CA TYR A 84 13.16 11.33 -1.95
C TYR A 84 13.21 11.97 -3.35
N GLY A 85 13.16 13.31 -3.42
CA GLY A 85 13.28 14.06 -4.66
C GLY A 85 14.60 13.82 -5.37
N ILE A 86 15.74 13.85 -4.66
CA ILE A 86 17.05 13.56 -5.24
C ILE A 86 17.10 12.16 -5.85
N PHE A 87 16.63 11.13 -5.14
CA PHE A 87 16.59 9.76 -5.69
C PHE A 87 15.69 9.67 -6.92
N THR A 88 14.53 10.31 -6.88
CA THR A 88 13.59 10.27 -8.00
C THR A 88 14.14 11.04 -9.20
N PHE A 89 14.83 12.15 -8.97
CA PHE A 89 15.48 12.96 -9.99
C PHE A 89 16.63 12.19 -10.67
N VAL A 90 17.57 11.65 -9.90
CA VAL A 90 18.69 10.85 -10.42
C VAL A 90 18.19 9.62 -11.18
N HIS A 91 17.15 8.96 -10.67
CA HIS A 91 16.51 7.85 -11.38
C HIS A 91 15.88 8.31 -12.71
N GLY A 92 15.29 9.51 -12.74
CA GLY A 92 14.75 10.10 -13.96
C GLY A 92 15.82 10.30 -15.03
N ILE A 93 16.99 10.82 -14.64
CA ILE A 93 18.16 10.94 -15.54
C ILE A 93 18.48 9.57 -16.17
N PHE A 94 18.58 8.51 -15.37
CA PHE A 94 18.85 7.17 -15.91
C PHE A 94 17.76 6.67 -16.86
N VAL A 95 16.48 6.94 -16.58
CA VAL A 95 15.39 6.53 -17.48
C VAL A 95 15.52 7.22 -18.84
N PHE A 96 15.80 8.53 -18.86
CA PHE A 96 15.96 9.26 -20.11
C PHE A 96 17.26 8.90 -20.84
N ASP A 97 18.38 8.76 -20.13
CA ASP A 97 19.68 8.48 -20.75
C ASP A 97 19.77 7.07 -21.32
N LEU A 98 19.21 6.06 -20.64
CA LEU A 98 19.31 4.67 -21.08
C LEU A 98 18.24 4.31 -22.11
N LEU A 99 17.07 4.96 -22.08
CA LEU A 99 15.90 4.51 -22.83
C LEU A 99 15.25 5.59 -23.70
N GLY A 100 15.58 6.88 -23.50
CA GLY A 100 14.99 8.00 -24.23
C GLY A 100 15.45 8.10 -25.70
N GLY A 101 16.61 7.55 -26.02
CA GLY A 101 17.14 7.49 -27.40
C GLY A 101 17.33 8.87 -28.05
N GLU A 102 17.30 8.92 -29.39
CA GLU A 102 17.57 10.16 -30.15
C GLU A 102 16.53 11.28 -29.94
N HIS A 103 15.33 10.93 -29.46
CA HIS A 103 14.27 11.90 -29.17
C HIS A 103 14.66 12.95 -28.13
N PHE A 104 15.64 12.65 -27.29
CA PHE A 104 16.09 13.53 -26.22
C PHE A 104 17.59 13.85 -26.29
N ALA A 105 18.31 13.33 -27.29
CA ALA A 105 19.75 13.51 -27.44
C ALA A 105 20.21 14.98 -27.63
N HIS A 106 19.28 15.88 -27.95
CA HIS A 106 19.52 17.31 -28.17
C HIS A 106 19.20 18.18 -26.93
N LEU A 107 18.67 17.58 -25.86
CA LEU A 107 18.37 18.28 -24.61
C LEU A 107 19.47 18.03 -23.58
N SER A 108 19.66 18.97 -22.66
CA SER A 108 20.54 18.75 -21.51
C SER A 108 20.00 17.60 -20.65
N HIS A 109 20.85 16.65 -20.29
CA HIS A 109 20.52 15.53 -19.40
C HIS A 109 19.97 15.99 -18.03
N GLU A 110 20.25 17.23 -17.64
CA GLU A 110 19.80 17.83 -16.37
C GLU A 110 18.34 18.33 -16.43
N ASP A 111 17.76 18.48 -17.62
CA ASP A 111 16.40 19.04 -17.83
C ASP A 111 15.30 17.97 -17.75
N VAL A 112 15.42 17.02 -16.82
CA VAL A 112 14.47 15.91 -16.59
C VAL A 112 13.03 16.41 -16.50
N VAL A 113 12.80 17.59 -15.91
CA VAL A 113 11.47 18.19 -15.79
C VAL A 113 10.91 18.55 -17.17
N ALA A 114 11.68 19.24 -18.01
CA ALA A 114 11.23 19.64 -19.34
C ALA A 114 10.98 18.41 -20.23
N MET A 115 11.90 17.44 -20.19
CA MET A 115 11.75 16.17 -20.91
C MET A 115 10.49 15.41 -20.45
N SER A 116 10.23 15.38 -19.14
CA SER A 116 9.01 14.77 -18.59
C SER A 116 7.74 15.47 -19.06
N LEU A 117 7.74 16.80 -19.18
CA LEU A 117 6.61 17.55 -19.73
C LEU A 117 6.37 17.24 -21.21
N ILE A 118 7.43 17.05 -21.99
CA ILE A 118 7.33 16.61 -23.39
C ILE A 118 6.69 15.22 -23.47
N VAL A 119 7.18 14.25 -22.70
CA VAL A 119 6.62 12.88 -22.70
C VAL A 119 5.17 12.88 -22.20
N LEU A 120 4.84 13.72 -21.21
CA LEU A 120 3.47 13.92 -20.73
C LEU A 120 2.55 14.62 -21.73
N SER A 121 3.08 15.19 -22.81
CA SER A 121 2.25 15.71 -23.91
C SER A 121 1.75 14.60 -24.84
N TRP A 122 2.32 13.39 -24.78
CA TRP A 122 1.93 12.27 -25.61
C TRP A 122 0.56 11.73 -25.16
N PRO A 123 -0.41 11.55 -26.07
CA PRO A 123 -1.78 11.20 -25.69
C PRO A 123 -1.91 9.91 -24.86
N GLY A 124 -1.19 8.86 -25.24
CA GLY A 124 -1.22 7.59 -24.50
C GLY A 124 -0.64 7.71 -23.10
N VAL A 125 0.53 8.34 -22.97
CA VAL A 125 1.20 8.56 -21.69
C VAL A 125 0.38 9.46 -20.78
N SER A 126 -0.12 10.59 -21.30
CA SER A 126 -0.91 11.55 -20.51
C SER A 126 -2.18 10.94 -19.93
N ALA A 127 -2.90 10.13 -20.72
CA ALA A 127 -4.10 9.42 -20.28
C ALA A 127 -3.76 8.40 -19.17
N ALA A 128 -2.68 7.63 -19.33
CA ALA A 128 -2.24 6.68 -18.33
C ALA A 128 -1.73 7.35 -17.04
N ALA A 129 -0.96 8.43 -17.17
CA ALA A 129 -0.49 9.25 -16.05
C ALA A 129 -1.69 9.83 -15.26
N ALA A 130 -2.69 10.35 -15.96
CA ALA A 130 -3.93 10.82 -15.34
C ALA A 130 -4.67 9.68 -14.61
N ALA A 131 -4.79 8.50 -15.24
CA ALA A 131 -5.41 7.34 -14.61
C ALA A 131 -4.68 6.91 -13.32
N ILE A 132 -3.35 6.90 -13.35
CA ILE A 132 -2.51 6.62 -12.17
C ILE A 132 -2.73 7.68 -11.08
N ALA A 133 -2.70 8.97 -11.43
CA ALA A 133 -2.90 10.05 -10.48
C ALA A 133 -4.30 10.00 -9.84
N ILE A 134 -5.33 9.76 -10.65
CA ILE A 134 -6.73 9.60 -10.20
C ILE A 134 -6.84 8.39 -9.27
N ALA A 135 -6.23 7.26 -9.64
CA ALA A 135 -6.23 6.05 -8.83
C ALA A 135 -5.63 6.29 -7.43
N HIS A 136 -4.43 6.88 -7.36
CA HIS A 136 -3.78 7.21 -6.09
C HIS A 136 -4.54 8.30 -5.32
N GLY A 137 -5.15 9.26 -6.02
CA GLY A 137 -6.02 10.29 -5.42
C GLY A 137 -7.26 9.71 -4.76
N PHE A 138 -7.97 8.78 -5.42
CA PHE A 138 -9.10 8.08 -4.82
C PHE A 138 -8.68 7.23 -3.62
N ALA A 139 -7.55 6.53 -3.70
CA ALA A 139 -7.02 5.76 -2.58
C ALA A 139 -6.68 6.69 -1.39
N TRP A 140 -6.05 7.82 -1.65
CA TRP A 140 -5.75 8.83 -0.63
C TRP A 140 -7.03 9.41 0.02
N LEU A 141 -8.01 9.82 -0.77
CA LEU A 141 -9.29 10.34 -0.27
C LEU A 141 -10.01 9.29 0.59
N ARG A 142 -10.13 8.06 0.10
CA ARG A 142 -10.73 6.95 0.84
C ARG A 142 -10.06 6.77 2.19
N ASP A 143 -8.73 6.64 2.21
CA ASP A 143 -7.98 6.42 3.44
C ASP A 143 -8.13 7.62 4.40
N ARG A 144 -8.18 8.85 3.86
CA ARG A 144 -8.39 10.08 4.63
C ARG A 144 -9.78 10.16 5.28
N PHE A 145 -10.83 9.70 4.60
CA PHE A 145 -12.19 9.67 5.14
C PHE A 145 -12.40 8.52 6.12
N GLN A 146 -11.75 7.38 5.90
CA GLN A 146 -11.80 6.21 6.78
C GLN A 146 -10.87 6.33 8.00
N GLY A 147 -9.98 7.33 8.04
CA GLY A 147 -9.04 7.53 9.14
C GLY A 147 -7.87 6.53 9.12
N LEU A 148 -7.53 6.00 7.94
CA LEU A 148 -6.49 5.00 7.71
C LEU A 148 -5.13 5.64 7.34
N ILE A 149 -4.91 6.89 7.73
CA ILE A 149 -3.62 7.57 7.55
C ILE A 149 -2.77 7.33 8.79
N ASP A 150 -1.63 6.69 8.59
CA ASP A 150 -0.70 6.35 9.67
C ASP A 150 0.01 7.61 10.20
N SER A 151 0.83 7.44 11.24
CA SER A 151 1.70 8.50 11.73
C SER A 151 2.52 9.12 10.58
N PRO A 152 2.81 10.44 10.62
CA PRO A 152 3.60 11.10 9.58
C PRO A 152 4.92 10.39 9.29
N GLN A 153 5.58 9.86 10.32
CA GLN A 153 6.83 9.12 10.18
C GLN A 153 6.64 7.81 9.41
N ALA A 154 5.57 7.05 9.70
CA ALA A 154 5.26 5.84 8.96
C ALA A 154 4.91 6.14 7.49
N GLU A 155 4.12 7.20 7.23
CA GLU A 155 3.76 7.62 5.87
C GLU A 155 5.00 8.01 5.05
N MET A 156 5.97 8.70 5.66
CA MET A 156 7.26 9.03 5.03
C MET A 156 7.99 7.80 4.51
N PHE A 157 7.98 6.68 5.24
CA PHE A 157 8.74 5.49 4.88
C PHE A 157 8.06 4.57 3.86
N LYS A 158 6.74 4.70 3.64
CA LYS A 158 6.00 3.83 2.72
C LYS A 158 6.58 3.81 1.29
N PRO A 159 6.92 4.96 0.67
CA PRO A 159 7.43 5.00 -0.70
C PRO A 159 8.81 4.37 -0.90
N TYR A 160 9.68 4.40 0.13
CA TYR A 160 11.08 3.93 0.02
C TYR A 160 11.20 2.45 -0.32
N LYS A 161 10.33 1.60 0.24
CA LYS A 161 10.34 0.16 -0.04
C LYS A 161 10.19 -0.12 -1.54
N ARG A 162 9.39 0.69 -2.23
CA ARG A 162 9.15 0.57 -3.67
C ARG A 162 10.34 1.07 -4.49
N ILE A 163 10.87 2.24 -4.14
CA ILE A 163 12.03 2.83 -4.82
C ILE A 163 13.23 1.89 -4.78
N ILE A 164 13.51 1.25 -3.65
CA ILE A 164 14.64 0.32 -3.51
C ILE A 164 14.50 -0.86 -4.48
N VAL A 165 13.31 -1.47 -4.56
CA VAL A 165 13.04 -2.57 -5.49
C VAL A 165 13.24 -2.12 -6.94
N LEU A 166 12.73 -0.93 -7.29
CA LEU A 166 12.88 -0.40 -8.64
C LEU A 166 14.33 -0.06 -8.98
N HIS A 167 15.12 0.48 -8.04
CA HIS A 167 16.54 0.73 -8.25
C HIS A 167 17.33 -0.56 -8.46
N ILE A 168 17.03 -1.61 -7.68
CA ILE A 168 17.64 -2.92 -7.88
C ILE A 168 17.25 -3.47 -9.25
N ALA A 169 15.98 -3.42 -9.62
CA ALA A 169 15.51 -3.89 -10.93
C ALA A 169 16.15 -3.10 -12.08
N LEU A 170 16.30 -1.78 -11.95
CA LEU A 170 16.88 -0.92 -12.98
C LEU A 170 18.41 -1.10 -13.08
N LEU A 171 19.13 -1.22 -11.97
CA LEU A 171 20.58 -1.48 -11.95
C LEU A 171 20.91 -2.84 -12.57
N PHE A 172 20.17 -3.89 -12.20
CA PHE A 172 20.33 -5.21 -12.80
C PHE A 172 19.88 -5.22 -14.27
N GLY A 173 18.76 -4.58 -14.59
CA GLY A 173 18.24 -4.46 -15.95
C GLY A 173 19.21 -3.74 -16.88
N ALA A 174 19.76 -2.61 -16.45
CA ALA A 174 20.78 -1.85 -17.18
C ALA A 174 22.06 -2.67 -17.40
N PHE A 175 22.53 -3.38 -16.36
CA PHE A 175 23.72 -4.24 -16.50
C PHE A 175 23.50 -5.39 -17.51
N VAL A 176 22.29 -5.95 -17.56
CA VAL A 176 21.93 -6.98 -18.55
C VAL A 176 21.78 -6.36 -19.94
N ALA A 177 21.15 -5.19 -20.06
CA ALA A 177 20.99 -4.46 -21.32
C ALA A 177 22.34 -4.17 -22.00
N LEU A 178 23.34 -3.75 -21.22
CA LEU A 178 24.70 -3.52 -21.71
C LEU A 178 25.40 -4.80 -22.22
N LYS A 179 24.87 -5.98 -21.89
CA LYS A 179 25.40 -7.29 -22.32
C LYS A 179 24.54 -8.00 -23.37
N THR A 180 23.34 -7.50 -23.68
CA THR A 180 22.42 -8.12 -24.62
C THR A 180 21.82 -7.07 -25.56
N ASP A 181 22.01 -7.23 -26.87
CA ASP A 181 21.47 -6.35 -27.93
C ASP A 181 19.92 -6.41 -28.07
N HIS A 182 19.22 -7.02 -27.12
CA HIS A 182 17.79 -7.29 -27.19
C HIS A 182 17.04 -6.60 -26.05
N ALA A 183 16.59 -5.37 -26.30
CA ALA A 183 15.81 -4.54 -25.38
C ALA A 183 14.56 -5.23 -24.79
N MET A 184 13.99 -6.21 -25.50
CA MET A 184 12.82 -6.98 -25.07
C MET A 184 13.08 -7.88 -23.85
N GLY A 185 14.29 -8.46 -23.74
CA GLY A 185 14.64 -9.35 -22.63
C GLY A 185 14.77 -8.62 -21.31
N VAL A 186 15.29 -7.39 -21.35
CA VAL A 186 15.45 -6.50 -20.19
C VAL A 186 14.08 -6.07 -19.66
N LEU A 187 13.16 -5.71 -20.56
CA LEU A 187 11.78 -5.33 -20.25
C LEU A 187 11.03 -6.46 -19.51
N LEU A 188 11.07 -7.67 -20.05
CA LEU A 188 10.43 -8.84 -19.45
C LEU A 188 11.04 -9.19 -18.09
N LEU A 189 12.36 -9.02 -17.93
CA LEU A 189 13.05 -9.25 -16.67
C LEU A 189 12.68 -8.21 -15.61
N ILE A 190 12.63 -6.92 -15.97
CA ILE A 190 12.23 -5.83 -15.06
C ILE A 190 10.78 -5.99 -14.62
N ILE A 191 9.88 -6.28 -15.57
CA ILE A 191 8.46 -6.52 -15.27
C ILE A 191 8.34 -7.76 -14.37
N GLY A 192 8.99 -8.87 -14.71
CA GLY A 192 8.98 -10.10 -13.92
C GLY A 192 9.50 -9.90 -12.50
N LEU A 193 10.63 -9.21 -12.33
CA LEU A 193 11.20 -8.90 -11.01
C LEU A 193 10.27 -7.98 -10.20
N LYS A 194 9.75 -6.90 -10.81
CA LYS A 194 8.81 -5.98 -10.16
C LYS A 194 7.56 -6.72 -9.68
N THR A 195 6.93 -7.50 -10.57
CA THR A 195 5.73 -8.28 -10.24
C THR A 195 6.01 -9.32 -9.17
N GLY A 196 7.14 -10.03 -9.24
CA GLY A 196 7.55 -11.01 -8.23
C GLY A 196 7.72 -10.38 -6.85
N PHE A 197 8.40 -9.23 -6.78
CA PHE A 197 8.59 -8.50 -5.52
C PHE A 197 7.27 -7.96 -4.94
N ASP A 198 6.38 -7.41 -5.77
CA ASP A 198 5.07 -6.93 -5.33
C ASP A 198 4.21 -8.07 -4.75
N LEU A 199 4.30 -9.28 -5.33
CA LEU A 199 3.64 -10.47 -4.81
C LEU A 199 4.22 -10.94 -3.46
N VAL A 200 5.55 -10.95 -3.32
CA VAL A 200 6.23 -11.33 -2.07
C VAL A 200 5.92 -10.35 -0.94
N LEU A 201 5.97 -9.04 -1.23
CA LEU A 201 5.61 -7.99 -0.27
C LEU A 201 4.13 -8.08 0.13
N GLY A 202 3.23 -8.35 -0.82
CA GLY A 202 1.82 -8.61 -0.55
C GLY A 202 1.60 -9.84 0.32
N GLY A 203 2.35 -10.92 0.09
CA GLY A 203 2.34 -12.15 0.88
C GLY A 203 2.78 -11.91 2.32
N ASN A 204 3.88 -11.18 2.52
CA ASN A 204 4.42 -10.87 3.85
C ASN A 204 3.47 -9.99 4.67
N ALA A 205 2.80 -9.02 4.04
CA ALA A 205 1.78 -8.20 4.69
C ALA A 205 0.58 -9.04 5.14
N LYS A 206 0.14 -9.99 4.32
CA LYS A 206 -0.95 -10.94 4.64
C LYS A 206 -0.58 -11.84 5.83
N GLN A 207 0.67 -12.32 5.87
CA GLN A 207 1.19 -13.16 6.94
C GLN A 207 1.29 -12.41 8.28
N GLN A 208 1.80 -11.18 8.28
CA GLN A 208 1.85 -10.34 9.48
C GLN A 208 0.46 -10.04 10.05
N ARG A 209 -0.53 -9.82 9.18
CA ARG A 209 -1.92 -9.58 9.57
C ARG A 209 -2.53 -10.80 10.28
N LYS A 210 -2.29 -11.99 9.73
CA LYS A 210 -2.68 -13.26 10.35
C LYS A 210 -2.04 -13.45 11.73
N GLN A 211 -0.72 -13.21 11.84
CA GLN A 211 0.00 -13.33 13.11
C GLN A 211 -0.50 -12.34 14.18
N LYS A 212 -0.77 -11.09 13.80
CA LYS A 212 -1.36 -10.10 14.73
C LYS A 212 -2.74 -10.54 15.22
N LEU A 213 -3.60 -11.01 14.31
CA LEU A 213 -4.94 -11.49 14.64
C LEU A 213 -4.88 -12.69 15.59
N GLN A 214 -3.99 -13.65 15.32
CA GLN A 214 -3.80 -14.82 16.17
C GLN A 214 -3.33 -14.46 17.59
N LYS A 215 -2.30 -13.61 17.71
CA LYS A 215 -1.82 -13.14 19.03
C LYS A 215 -2.91 -12.41 19.81
N TRP A 216 -3.74 -11.62 19.12
CA TRP A 216 -4.83 -10.90 19.75
C TRP A 216 -5.93 -11.87 20.25
N LEU A 217 -6.29 -12.90 19.46
CA LEU A 217 -7.24 -13.94 19.87
C LEU A 217 -6.76 -14.70 21.12
N GLU A 218 -5.47 -15.06 21.18
CA GLU A 218 -4.85 -15.70 22.33
C GLU A 218 -4.91 -14.80 23.58
N GLN A 219 -4.66 -13.49 23.42
CA GLN A 219 -4.79 -12.52 24.51
C GLN A 219 -6.22 -12.44 25.03
N GLN A 220 -7.22 -12.41 24.14
CA GLN A 220 -8.63 -12.40 24.54
C GLN A 220 -9.05 -13.69 25.23
N ALA A 221 -8.63 -14.86 24.74
CA ALA A 221 -8.90 -16.14 25.40
C ALA A 221 -8.30 -16.18 26.81
N LYS A 222 -7.07 -15.69 26.98
CA LYS A 222 -6.42 -15.59 28.30
C LYS A 222 -7.14 -14.59 29.22
N GLN A 223 -7.64 -13.50 28.67
CA GLN A 223 -8.41 -12.50 29.42
C GLN A 223 -9.74 -13.10 29.91
N LEU A 224 -10.49 -13.80 29.05
CA LEU A 224 -11.73 -14.48 29.40
C LEU A 224 -11.53 -15.52 30.51
N LYS A 225 -10.42 -16.27 30.48
CA LYS A 225 -10.09 -17.24 31.55
C LYS A 225 -9.84 -16.58 32.91
N ASN A 226 -9.29 -15.36 32.94
CA ASN A 226 -8.77 -14.72 34.15
C ASN A 226 -9.62 -13.55 34.69
N SER A 227 -10.61 -13.08 33.95
CA SER A 227 -11.44 -11.95 34.36
C SER A 227 -12.80 -12.41 34.89
N ARG A 228 -13.35 -11.69 35.86
CA ARG A 228 -14.71 -11.91 36.38
C ARG A 228 -15.76 -11.03 35.70
N SER A 229 -15.36 -10.24 34.72
CA SER A 229 -16.20 -9.24 34.08
C SER A 229 -16.22 -9.50 32.59
N ALA A 230 -17.42 -9.60 32.01
CA ALA A 230 -17.59 -9.77 30.58
C ALA A 230 -17.28 -8.46 29.86
N TYR A 231 -16.06 -8.26 29.40
CA TYR A 231 -15.70 -7.12 28.57
C TYR A 231 -14.77 -7.51 27.42
N ILE A 232 -14.85 -6.76 26.32
CA ILE A 232 -13.92 -6.90 25.20
C ILE A 232 -13.09 -5.63 25.11
N GLN A 233 -11.76 -5.78 25.16
CA GLN A 233 -10.83 -4.69 24.93
C GLN A 233 -10.35 -4.72 23.48
N PHE A 234 -10.75 -3.70 22.72
CA PHE A 234 -10.28 -3.51 21.35
C PHE A 234 -9.56 -2.18 21.24
N GLU A 235 -8.26 -2.25 20.94
CA GLU A 235 -7.32 -1.12 20.94
C GLU A 235 -7.34 -0.33 22.27
N GLN A 236 -8.07 0.79 22.30
CA GLN A 236 -8.15 1.75 23.41
C GLN A 236 -9.55 1.86 24.02
N ARG A 237 -10.52 1.02 23.62
CA ARG A 237 -11.87 1.02 24.19
C ARG A 237 -12.20 -0.33 24.80
N ILE A 238 -12.71 -0.26 26.03
CA ILE A 238 -13.26 -1.40 26.74
C ILE A 238 -14.78 -1.30 26.65
N THR A 239 -15.42 -2.33 26.09
CA THR A 239 -16.88 -2.46 26.10
C THR A 239 -17.25 -3.52 27.12
N TYR A 240 -17.97 -3.12 28.17
CA TYR A 240 -18.49 -4.01 29.19
C TYR A 240 -19.86 -4.55 28.75
N PHE A 241 -20.15 -5.77 29.15
CA PHE A 241 -21.40 -6.49 29.00
C PHE A 241 -21.87 -6.94 30.38
N ASP A 242 -23.17 -7.14 30.53
CA ASP A 242 -23.76 -7.48 31.83
C ASP A 242 -23.40 -8.91 32.26
N ASN A 243 -23.18 -9.81 31.30
CA ASN A 243 -22.76 -11.20 31.51
C ASN A 243 -22.09 -11.79 30.26
N TYR A 244 -21.45 -12.96 30.40
CA TYR A 244 -20.79 -13.65 29.28
C TYR A 244 -21.78 -14.14 28.23
N HIS A 245 -23.06 -14.35 28.60
CA HIS A 245 -24.12 -14.70 27.65
C HIS A 245 -24.41 -13.56 26.67
N GLU A 246 -24.54 -12.32 27.16
CA GLU A 246 -24.72 -11.12 26.34
C GLU A 246 -23.49 -10.87 25.45
N LEU A 247 -22.29 -11.06 25.98
CA LEU A 247 -21.05 -10.97 25.21
C LEU A 247 -21.05 -11.98 24.05
N SER A 248 -21.40 -13.24 24.31
CA SER A 248 -21.44 -14.31 23.31
C SER A 248 -22.44 -14.06 22.17
N GLN A 249 -23.58 -13.45 22.51
CA GLN A 249 -24.65 -13.11 21.56
C GLN A 249 -24.45 -11.74 20.91
N SER A 250 -23.44 -10.98 21.35
CA SER A 250 -23.17 -9.67 20.79
C SER A 250 -22.80 -9.79 19.31
N LYS A 251 -23.36 -8.89 18.48
CA LYS A 251 -23.00 -8.80 17.05
C LYS A 251 -21.51 -8.57 16.85
N TYR A 252 -20.85 -7.97 17.84
CA TYR A 252 -19.42 -7.73 17.85
C TYR A 252 -18.64 -9.05 17.94
N PHE A 253 -18.96 -9.89 18.93
CA PHE A 253 -18.31 -11.18 19.12
C PHE A 253 -18.56 -12.14 17.94
N GLN A 254 -19.80 -12.21 17.45
CA GLN A 254 -20.13 -13.09 16.32
C GLN A 254 -19.42 -12.70 15.03
N LYS A 255 -19.33 -11.41 14.71
CA LYS A 255 -18.66 -10.95 13.49
C LYS A 255 -17.14 -11.11 13.58
N LEU A 256 -16.55 -10.83 14.75
CA LEU A 256 -15.14 -11.10 15.04
C LEU A 256 -14.80 -12.59 14.86
N ARG A 257 -15.63 -13.47 15.44
CA ARG A 257 -15.50 -14.93 15.30
C ARG A 257 -15.57 -15.36 13.84
N HIS A 258 -16.53 -14.83 13.08
CA HIS A 258 -16.66 -15.14 11.65
C HIS A 258 -15.40 -14.77 10.86
N GLU A 259 -14.80 -13.62 11.14
CA GLU A 259 -13.59 -13.16 10.43
C GLU A 259 -12.33 -13.92 10.84
N ALA A 260 -12.21 -14.27 12.13
CA ALA A 260 -11.14 -15.14 12.60
C ALA A 260 -11.18 -16.50 11.89
N ILE A 261 -12.37 -17.11 11.79
CA ILE A 261 -12.57 -18.37 11.04
C ILE A 261 -12.21 -18.20 9.57
N GLN A 262 -12.65 -17.10 8.94
CA GLN A 262 -12.40 -16.86 7.52
C GLN A 262 -10.90 -16.64 7.21
N GLN A 263 -10.15 -16.00 8.11
CA GLN A 263 -8.75 -15.63 7.85
C GLN A 263 -7.74 -16.67 8.36
N LEU A 264 -8.04 -17.35 9.47
CA LEU A 264 -7.12 -18.26 10.17
C LEU A 264 -7.60 -19.72 10.19
N GLY A 265 -8.85 -19.99 9.81
CA GLY A 265 -9.47 -21.31 9.95
C GLY A 265 -10.23 -21.46 11.27
N SER A 266 -11.09 -22.48 11.36
CA SER A 266 -11.92 -22.76 12.54
C SER A 266 -11.10 -22.96 13.82
N ASP A 267 -9.92 -23.56 13.69
CA ASP A 267 -9.12 -23.96 14.83
C ASP A 267 -8.57 -22.78 15.63
N ALA A 268 -8.42 -21.62 14.98
CA ALA A 268 -7.90 -20.41 15.60
C ALA A 268 -8.84 -19.81 16.66
N VAL A 269 -10.13 -20.14 16.64
CA VAL A 269 -11.12 -19.66 17.61
C VAL A 269 -11.37 -20.66 18.73
N ASN A 270 -10.90 -21.91 18.62
CA ASN A 270 -11.21 -22.97 19.58
C ASN A 270 -10.84 -22.61 21.03
N GLU A 271 -9.69 -21.99 21.26
CA GLU A 271 -9.29 -21.58 22.61
C GLU A 271 -10.14 -20.42 23.14
N LEU A 272 -10.59 -19.51 22.28
CA LEU A 272 -11.51 -18.43 22.63
C LEU A 272 -12.90 -18.98 22.99
N ASP A 273 -13.42 -19.88 22.14
CA ASP A 273 -14.72 -20.52 22.34
C ASP A 273 -14.73 -21.39 23.61
N LYS A 274 -13.64 -22.13 23.89
CA LYS A 274 -13.49 -22.89 25.15
C LYS A 274 -13.47 -21.99 26.37
N ALA A 275 -12.66 -20.92 26.35
CA ALA A 275 -12.56 -19.96 27.45
C ALA A 275 -13.93 -19.32 27.75
N LEU A 276 -14.68 -18.97 26.69
CA LEU A 276 -16.02 -18.41 26.85
C LEU A 276 -17.01 -19.44 27.39
N ALA A 277 -16.96 -20.69 26.91
CA ALA A 277 -17.83 -21.76 27.40
C ALA A 277 -17.57 -22.11 28.87
N GLU A 278 -16.32 -22.01 29.35
CA GLU A 278 -15.98 -22.15 30.77
C GLU A 278 -16.65 -21.05 31.61
N GLN A 279 -16.55 -19.79 31.16
CA GLN A 279 -17.16 -18.66 31.85
C GLN A 279 -18.69 -18.71 31.84
N LEU A 280 -19.31 -19.12 30.73
CA LEU A 280 -20.76 -19.32 30.61
C LEU A 280 -21.32 -20.41 31.52
N ARG A 281 -20.47 -21.35 31.99
CA ARG A 281 -20.87 -22.37 32.97
C ARG A 281 -20.73 -21.90 34.42
N SER A 282 -19.95 -20.85 34.64
CA SER A 282 -19.71 -20.26 35.97
C SER A 282 -20.54 -19.00 36.24
N ASP A 283 -21.05 -18.34 35.20
CA ASP A 283 -22.11 -17.33 35.23
C ASP A 283 -23.47 -17.95 35.55
#